data_AF-A0A2F0ATG4-F1
#
_entry.id   AF-A0A2F0ATG4-F1
#
_cell.length_a   1.000
_cell.length_b   1.000
_cell.length_c   1.000
_cell.angle_alpha   90.00
_cell.angle_beta   90.00
_cell.angle_gamma   90.00
#
_symmetry.space_group_name_H-M   'P 1'
#
loop_
_entity.id
_entity.type
_entity.pdbx_description
1 polymer ?
#
loop_
_entity_poly.entity_id
_entity_poly.type
_entity_poly.pdbx_seq_one_letter_code
_entity_poly.pdbx_strand_id
1 'polypeptide(L)'
;MAKDRPGEGLLDDALFDPDPVVRDRANQALAERVEPEWLLQTINALDASRDLTRRRALRLLSNIPPKHSHKHLKAALIDPQQAIRIRTAVARVLTATSDDEIPEFTLALAADNVRIRRAAATPSAPMDALMDALFDTDPEVVDRAASALLKREIKLPFRVLTRFESDAIDPSVDSLIRLIAYSDSDSPLLDELASLGRTAAQDYSTSIDRLEDRPILRAWAMAEQGRFDELQVGFESPHVRVCLARHLPIDHPQLEALAHDHEPTVAWFARQNLEGRYADRQMEQRLDPNPIQLSPSSRAPYGLRASDVLENPTRVDACLALHQARFNMNLGVAMRSAEAAGINRVVFVGRSEFMRSPARGADLALDVTTCADAAALVSFARENSYQIVAIQQTASSVSYHQATYPPKPLFVVGSEDAGMPKSLRNAADLVVEIPQFGLIDSLNVATAATVVLFHWRVHLADN
;
A
#
# COMPACT_ATOMS: atom_id res chain seq x y z
N MET A 1 -35.55 45.63 -7.72
CA MET A 1 -35.20 45.30 -9.11
C MET A 1 -34.71 43.87 -9.16
N ALA A 2 -35.29 43.07 -10.03
CA ALA A 2 -35.17 41.62 -10.09
C ALA A 2 -33.72 41.17 -10.38
N LYS A 3 -33.24 40.17 -9.62
CA LYS A 3 -32.11 39.35 -10.05
C LYS A 3 -32.63 38.41 -11.11
N ASP A 4 -32.10 38.52 -12.33
CA ASP A 4 -32.42 37.64 -13.44
C ASP A 4 -32.34 36.17 -13.01
N ARG A 5 -33.46 35.47 -13.18
CA ARG A 5 -33.52 34.02 -13.11
C ARG A 5 -32.97 33.51 -14.44
N PRO A 6 -31.90 32.69 -14.47
CA PRO A 6 -31.56 31.99 -15.70
C PRO A 6 -32.68 30.98 -15.99
N GLY A 7 -33.30 31.12 -17.17
CA GLY A 7 -34.34 30.23 -17.65
C GLY A 7 -33.81 28.82 -17.91
N GLU A 8 -34.71 27.84 -17.88
CA GLU A 8 -34.46 26.39 -17.99
C GLU A 8 -33.63 25.96 -19.22
N GLY A 9 -33.54 26.78 -20.28
CA GLY A 9 -32.70 26.52 -21.45
C GLY A 9 -31.22 26.93 -21.31
N LEU A 10 -30.87 27.79 -20.34
CA LEU A 10 -29.51 28.36 -20.23
C LEU A 10 -28.48 27.40 -19.63
N LEU A 11 -28.92 26.38 -18.88
CA LEU A 11 -27.98 25.47 -18.22
C LEU A 11 -27.67 24.23 -19.07
N ASP A 12 -28.61 23.77 -19.89
CA ASP A 12 -28.35 22.74 -20.91
C ASP A 12 -27.27 23.22 -21.89
N ASP A 13 -27.38 24.45 -22.40
CA ASP A 13 -26.36 25.02 -23.29
C ASP A 13 -25.02 25.22 -22.55
N ALA A 14 -25.04 25.65 -21.28
CA ALA A 14 -23.84 25.92 -20.48
C ALA A 14 -23.06 24.64 -20.10
N LEU A 15 -23.72 23.50 -19.91
CA LEU A 15 -23.08 22.22 -19.56
C LEU A 15 -22.35 21.58 -20.76
N PHE A 16 -22.81 21.87 -21.97
CA PHE A 16 -22.21 21.39 -23.21
C PHE A 16 -21.37 22.43 -23.95
N ASP A 17 -21.28 23.65 -23.41
CA ASP A 17 -20.54 24.80 -23.94
C ASP A 17 -19.08 24.43 -24.27
N PRO A 18 -18.50 24.92 -25.38
CA PRO A 18 -17.09 24.70 -25.72
C PRO A 18 -16.10 25.32 -24.71
N ASP A 19 -16.50 26.33 -23.92
CA ASP A 19 -15.66 26.99 -22.91
C ASP A 19 -15.61 26.21 -21.57
N PRO A 20 -14.42 25.78 -21.09
CA PRO A 20 -14.27 25.10 -19.80
C PRO A 20 -14.74 25.91 -18.58
N VAL A 21 -14.64 27.24 -18.60
CA VAL A 21 -15.02 28.08 -17.45
C VAL A 21 -16.54 28.17 -17.31
N VAL A 22 -17.26 28.22 -18.43
CA VAL A 22 -18.73 28.17 -18.46
C VAL A 22 -19.22 26.83 -17.92
N ARG A 23 -18.57 25.74 -18.34
CA ARG A 23 -18.86 24.39 -17.84
C ARG A 23 -18.59 24.24 -16.34
N ASP A 24 -17.48 24.77 -15.83
CA ASP A 24 -17.17 24.69 -14.38
C ASP A 24 -18.14 25.49 -13.51
N ARG A 25 -18.59 26.66 -13.99
CA ARG A 25 -19.64 27.43 -13.31
C ARG A 25 -20.99 26.71 -13.33
N ALA A 26 -21.33 26.07 -14.44
CA ALA A 26 -22.54 25.24 -14.53
C ALA A 26 -22.45 24.02 -13.58
N ASN A 27 -21.27 23.36 -13.50
CA ASN A 27 -21.00 22.30 -12.54
C ASN A 27 -21.14 22.76 -11.08
N GLN A 28 -20.64 23.95 -10.76
CA GLN A 28 -20.73 24.52 -9.41
C GLN A 28 -22.19 24.85 -9.03
N ALA A 29 -22.98 25.37 -9.97
CA ALA A 29 -24.41 25.61 -9.76
C ALA A 29 -25.20 24.31 -9.53
N LEU A 30 -24.83 23.22 -10.21
CA LEU A 30 -25.45 21.88 -10.02
C LEU A 30 -25.20 21.29 -8.63
N ALA A 31 -24.09 21.62 -7.98
CA ALA A 31 -23.78 21.14 -6.63
C ALA A 31 -24.67 21.81 -5.55
N GLU A 32 -25.19 23.00 -5.83
CA GLU A 32 -25.97 23.80 -4.87
C GLU A 32 -27.49 23.56 -4.96
N ARG A 33 -28.02 23.17 -6.14
CA ARG A 33 -29.47 22.95 -6.35
C ARG A 33 -29.73 22.01 -7.54
N VAL A 34 -30.52 20.95 -7.34
CA VAL A 34 -30.81 19.92 -8.36
C VAL A 34 -32.31 19.95 -8.66
N GLU A 35 -32.69 20.51 -9.79
CA GLU A 35 -34.09 20.48 -10.24
C GLU A 35 -34.42 19.09 -10.84
N PRO A 36 -35.60 18.49 -10.57
CA PRO A 36 -35.94 17.13 -10.99
C PRO A 36 -35.91 16.90 -12.51
N GLU A 37 -36.30 17.91 -13.30
CA GLU A 37 -36.38 17.84 -14.76
C GLU A 37 -35.00 17.71 -15.41
N TRP A 38 -33.99 18.36 -14.85
CA TRP A 38 -32.61 18.30 -15.34
C TRP A 38 -31.94 16.98 -15.04
N LEU A 39 -32.26 16.39 -13.88
CA LEU A 39 -31.82 15.05 -13.55
C LEU A 39 -32.37 14.05 -14.57
N LEU A 40 -33.65 14.16 -14.92
CA LEU A 40 -34.29 13.34 -15.96
C LEU A 40 -33.63 13.54 -17.34
N GLN A 41 -33.36 14.78 -17.74
CA GLN A 41 -32.65 15.09 -19.00
C GLN A 41 -31.21 14.54 -19.00
N THR A 42 -30.49 14.66 -17.89
CA THR A 42 -29.12 14.13 -17.77
C THR A 42 -29.11 12.60 -17.79
N ILE A 43 -30.11 11.95 -17.17
CA ILE A 43 -30.31 10.51 -17.27
C ILE A 43 -30.62 10.10 -18.71
N ASN A 44 -31.48 10.86 -19.41
CA ASN A 44 -31.79 10.63 -20.82
C ASN A 44 -30.57 10.80 -21.73
N ALA A 45 -29.66 11.73 -21.41
CA ALA A 45 -28.44 11.96 -22.16
C ALA A 45 -27.40 10.82 -22.08
N LEU A 46 -27.57 9.85 -21.17
CA LEU A 46 -26.76 8.62 -21.15
C LEU A 46 -27.01 7.74 -22.39
N ASP A 47 -28.11 7.98 -23.12
CA ASP A 47 -28.57 7.22 -24.28
C ASP A 47 -28.13 7.86 -25.59
N ALA A 48 -27.55 9.05 -25.51
CA ALA A 48 -27.13 9.80 -26.69
C ALA A 48 -26.18 8.96 -27.54
N SER A 49 -26.37 8.96 -28.86
CA SER A 49 -25.53 8.19 -29.81
C SER A 49 -24.04 8.57 -29.75
N ARG A 50 -23.72 9.79 -29.32
CA ARG A 50 -22.35 10.31 -29.21
C ARG A 50 -21.70 9.97 -27.85
N ASP A 51 -20.53 9.33 -27.90
CA ASP A 51 -19.74 8.95 -26.72
C ASP A 51 -19.39 10.11 -25.78
N LEU A 52 -19.12 11.28 -26.33
CA LEU A 52 -18.75 12.46 -25.55
C LEU A 52 -19.93 12.94 -24.69
N THR A 53 -21.15 12.90 -25.24
CA THR A 53 -22.38 13.26 -24.53
C THR A 53 -22.64 12.30 -23.39
N ARG A 54 -22.49 10.99 -23.62
CA ARG A 54 -22.60 9.97 -22.57
C ARG A 54 -21.58 10.16 -21.45
N ARG A 55 -20.31 10.40 -21.79
CA ARG A 55 -19.24 10.64 -20.79
C ARG A 55 -19.45 11.91 -19.99
N ARG A 56 -20.00 12.96 -20.60
CA ARG A 56 -20.34 14.22 -19.92
C ARG A 56 -21.52 14.03 -18.98
N ALA A 57 -22.62 13.43 -19.45
CA ALA A 57 -23.76 13.08 -18.61
C ALA A 57 -23.34 12.25 -17.39
N LEU A 58 -22.42 11.30 -17.57
CA LEU A 58 -21.88 10.48 -16.48
C LEU A 58 -21.09 11.31 -15.44
N ARG A 59 -20.26 12.27 -15.86
CA ARG A 59 -19.55 13.19 -14.95
C ARG A 59 -20.49 14.12 -14.19
N LEU A 60 -21.54 14.60 -14.86
CA LEU A 60 -22.53 15.47 -14.26
C LEU A 60 -23.33 14.74 -13.18
N LEU A 61 -23.76 13.51 -13.49
CA LEU A 61 -24.41 12.64 -12.51
C LEU A 61 -23.47 12.37 -11.32
N SER A 62 -22.17 12.10 -11.52
CA SER A 62 -21.25 11.87 -10.39
C SER A 62 -21.07 13.06 -9.44
N ASN A 63 -21.32 14.29 -9.91
CA ASN A 63 -21.20 15.50 -9.08
C ASN A 63 -22.48 15.85 -8.31
N ILE A 64 -23.61 15.22 -8.64
CA ILE A 64 -24.89 15.49 -7.99
C ILE A 64 -25.03 14.59 -6.73
N PRO A 65 -25.39 15.14 -5.56
CA PRO A 65 -25.57 14.36 -4.34
C PRO A 65 -26.63 13.23 -4.48
N PRO A 66 -26.36 12.00 -4.01
CA PRO A 66 -27.23 10.83 -4.20
C PRO A 66 -28.69 11.02 -3.77
N LYS A 67 -28.92 11.71 -2.64
CA LYS A 67 -30.25 12.02 -2.08
C LYS A 67 -31.21 12.72 -3.04
N HIS A 68 -30.69 13.49 -4.01
CA HIS A 68 -31.50 14.21 -4.99
C HIS A 68 -31.77 13.39 -6.25
N SER A 69 -30.96 12.36 -6.52
CA SER A 69 -31.07 11.52 -7.71
C SER A 69 -31.81 10.20 -7.50
N HIS A 70 -31.91 9.77 -6.25
CA HIS A 70 -32.30 8.43 -5.85
C HIS A 70 -33.63 7.96 -6.49
N LYS A 71 -34.72 8.74 -6.34
CA LYS A 71 -36.07 8.38 -6.85
C LYS A 71 -36.13 8.17 -8.36
N HIS A 72 -35.33 8.91 -9.13
CA HIS A 72 -35.36 8.86 -10.59
C HIS A 72 -34.38 7.80 -11.16
N LEU A 73 -33.33 7.46 -10.41
CA LEU A 73 -32.40 6.39 -10.76
C LEU A 73 -33.00 4.98 -10.53
N LYS A 74 -33.94 4.81 -9.59
CA LYS A 74 -34.68 3.54 -9.40
C LYS A 74 -35.36 3.04 -10.67
N ALA A 75 -35.99 3.93 -11.44
CA ALA A 75 -36.65 3.58 -12.70
C ALA A 75 -35.65 3.12 -13.78
N ALA A 76 -34.41 3.59 -13.73
CA ALA A 76 -33.36 3.24 -14.69
C ALA A 76 -32.68 1.89 -14.40
N LEU A 77 -32.82 1.33 -13.18
CA LEU A 77 -32.33 -0.01 -12.83
C LEU A 77 -33.18 -1.13 -13.46
N ILE A 78 -34.44 -0.85 -13.79
CA ILE A 78 -35.42 -1.82 -14.30
C ILE A 78 -35.44 -1.85 -15.84
N ASP A 79 -34.74 -0.93 -16.51
CA ASP A 79 -34.69 -0.85 -17.98
C ASP A 79 -33.64 -1.84 -18.56
N PRO A 80 -34.08 -2.93 -19.25
CA PRO A 80 -33.20 -3.99 -19.70
C PRO A 80 -32.26 -3.57 -20.84
N GLN A 81 -32.47 -2.41 -21.48
CA GLN A 81 -31.76 -2.08 -22.72
C GLN A 81 -30.41 -1.38 -22.55
N GLN A 82 -30.01 -0.90 -21.35
CA GLN A 82 -28.94 0.10 -21.28
C GLN A 82 -27.92 -0.07 -20.13
N ALA A 83 -26.83 -0.76 -20.43
CA ALA A 83 -25.71 -1.01 -19.50
C ALA A 83 -25.04 0.25 -18.90
N ILE A 84 -25.07 1.39 -19.58
CA ILE A 84 -24.43 2.65 -19.12
C ILE A 84 -25.29 3.35 -18.06
N ARG A 85 -26.63 3.34 -18.24
CA ARG A 85 -27.59 3.81 -17.23
C ARG A 85 -27.46 3.03 -15.95
N ILE A 86 -27.35 1.71 -16.08
CA ILE A 86 -27.36 0.83 -14.92
C ILE A 86 -26.06 0.98 -14.12
N ARG A 87 -24.88 1.02 -14.76
CA ARG A 87 -23.62 1.27 -14.05
C ARG A 87 -23.61 2.61 -13.30
N THR A 88 -24.26 3.64 -13.85
CA THR A 88 -24.32 4.99 -13.26
C THR A 88 -25.39 5.09 -12.18
N ALA A 89 -26.54 4.44 -12.35
CA ALA A 89 -27.59 4.33 -11.34
C ALA A 89 -27.14 3.51 -10.14
N VAL A 90 -26.50 2.36 -10.38
CA VAL A 90 -25.85 1.51 -9.38
C VAL A 90 -24.74 2.29 -8.67
N ALA A 91 -23.79 2.91 -9.35
CA ALA A 91 -22.74 3.67 -8.67
C ALA A 91 -23.24 4.85 -7.79
N ARG A 92 -24.45 5.37 -8.06
CA ARG A 92 -25.00 6.55 -7.37
C ARG A 92 -26.02 6.24 -6.29
N VAL A 93 -26.92 5.29 -6.53
CA VAL A 93 -27.81 4.74 -5.50
C VAL A 93 -26.94 4.22 -4.35
N LEU A 94 -25.92 3.42 -4.67
CA LEU A 94 -25.12 2.67 -3.71
C LEU A 94 -24.03 3.48 -2.98
N THR A 95 -24.00 4.81 -3.16
CA THR A 95 -23.19 5.74 -2.34
C THR A 95 -23.99 6.37 -1.20
N ALA A 96 -25.30 6.17 -1.14
CA ALA A 96 -26.13 6.52 0.00
C ALA A 96 -26.25 5.29 0.92
N THR A 97 -25.63 5.34 2.10
CA THR A 97 -25.84 4.32 3.14
C THR A 97 -27.17 4.58 3.84
N SER A 98 -28.27 4.00 3.34
CA SER A 98 -29.52 3.85 4.08
C SER A 98 -30.13 2.47 3.91
N ASP A 99 -30.75 1.94 4.97
CA ASP A 99 -31.32 0.58 5.02
C ASP A 99 -32.45 0.36 3.98
N ASP A 100 -33.12 1.43 3.55
CA ASP A 100 -34.19 1.42 2.54
C ASP A 100 -33.74 0.98 1.13
N GLU A 101 -32.43 0.80 0.91
CA GLU A 101 -31.82 0.49 -0.38
C GLU A 101 -31.31 -0.98 -0.50
N ILE A 102 -31.42 -1.75 0.59
CA ILE A 102 -31.01 -3.16 0.66
C ILE A 102 -31.70 -4.03 -0.43
N PRO A 103 -33.03 -3.92 -0.65
CA PRO A 103 -33.70 -4.69 -1.70
C PRO A 103 -33.14 -4.44 -3.10
N GLU A 104 -32.74 -3.20 -3.40
CA GLU A 104 -32.23 -2.78 -4.70
C GLU A 104 -30.84 -3.35 -4.99
N PHE A 105 -29.95 -3.42 -4.00
CA PHE A 105 -28.66 -4.12 -4.16
C PHE A 105 -28.86 -5.60 -4.46
N THR A 106 -29.77 -6.25 -3.72
CA THR A 106 -30.06 -7.68 -3.89
C THR A 106 -30.63 -7.95 -5.29
N LEU A 107 -31.57 -7.12 -5.76
CA LEU A 107 -32.11 -7.22 -7.12
C LEU A 107 -31.04 -6.95 -8.19
N ALA A 108 -30.16 -5.97 -7.99
CA ALA A 108 -29.10 -5.64 -8.94
C ALA A 108 -28.03 -6.75 -9.03
N LEU A 109 -27.68 -7.37 -7.91
CA LEU A 109 -26.78 -8.53 -7.87
C LEU A 109 -27.44 -9.81 -8.41
N ALA A 110 -28.77 -9.89 -8.42
CA ALA A 110 -29.51 -11.00 -9.04
C ALA A 110 -29.91 -10.74 -10.50
N ALA A 111 -29.49 -9.62 -11.10
CA ALA A 111 -29.94 -9.23 -12.44
C ALA A 111 -29.36 -10.13 -13.55
N ASP A 112 -30.15 -10.42 -14.59
CA ASP A 112 -29.72 -11.23 -15.75
C ASP A 112 -28.48 -10.63 -16.46
N ASN A 113 -28.36 -9.31 -16.47
CA ASN A 113 -27.28 -8.61 -17.14
C ASN A 113 -26.03 -8.52 -16.25
N VAL A 114 -24.98 -9.22 -16.68
CA VAL A 114 -23.69 -9.31 -15.98
C VAL A 114 -23.06 -7.95 -15.65
N ARG A 115 -23.23 -6.93 -16.49
CA ARG A 115 -22.66 -5.59 -16.24
C ARG A 115 -23.30 -4.91 -15.04
N ILE A 116 -24.57 -5.23 -14.75
CA ILE A 116 -25.31 -4.74 -13.59
C ILE A 116 -24.74 -5.38 -12.33
N ARG A 117 -24.63 -6.72 -12.33
CA ARG A 117 -24.09 -7.48 -11.21
C ARG A 117 -22.67 -7.04 -10.85
N ARG A 118 -21.79 -6.88 -11.85
CA ARG A 118 -20.41 -6.37 -11.66
C ARG A 118 -20.41 -4.99 -11.00
N ALA A 119 -21.30 -4.09 -11.43
CA ALA A 119 -21.37 -2.74 -10.88
C ALA A 119 -21.92 -2.74 -9.44
N ALA A 120 -22.81 -3.68 -9.11
CA ALA A 120 -23.47 -3.77 -7.80
C ALA A 120 -22.59 -4.43 -6.72
N ALA A 121 -21.65 -5.28 -7.12
CA ALA A 121 -20.66 -5.92 -6.24
C ALA A 121 -19.67 -4.88 -5.67
N THR A 122 -20.10 -4.19 -4.61
CA THR A 122 -19.37 -3.10 -3.94
C THR A 122 -19.41 -3.26 -2.43
N PRO A 123 -18.50 -2.62 -1.66
CA PRO A 123 -18.50 -2.70 -0.20
C PRO A 123 -19.83 -2.26 0.45
N SER A 124 -20.57 -1.35 -0.18
CA SER A 124 -21.87 -0.88 0.33
C SER A 124 -22.99 -1.91 0.23
N ALA A 125 -22.81 -2.99 -0.55
CA ALA A 125 -23.86 -3.98 -0.76
C ALA A 125 -24.18 -4.80 0.49
N PRO A 126 -25.42 -5.29 0.65
CA PRO A 126 -25.79 -6.19 1.73
C PRO A 126 -24.88 -7.41 1.77
N MET A 127 -24.50 -7.82 2.98
CA MET A 127 -23.54 -8.89 3.18
C MET A 127 -24.03 -10.23 2.62
N ASP A 128 -25.31 -10.56 2.83
CA ASP A 128 -25.89 -11.79 2.30
C ASP A 128 -25.90 -11.81 0.76
N ALA A 129 -26.22 -10.68 0.13
CA ALA A 129 -26.18 -10.55 -1.33
C ALA A 129 -24.76 -10.67 -1.88
N LEU A 130 -23.75 -10.13 -1.18
CA LEU A 130 -22.34 -10.33 -1.54
C LEU A 130 -21.91 -11.79 -1.37
N MET A 131 -22.37 -12.48 -0.32
CA MET A 131 -22.08 -13.90 -0.08
C MET A 131 -22.68 -14.78 -1.19
N ASP A 132 -23.89 -14.46 -1.65
CA ASP A 132 -24.51 -15.16 -2.78
C ASP A 132 -23.76 -14.88 -4.09
N ALA A 133 -23.32 -13.63 -4.30
CA ALA A 133 -22.54 -13.23 -5.48
C ALA A 133 -21.15 -13.87 -5.57
N LEU A 134 -20.64 -14.51 -4.50
CA LEU A 134 -19.41 -15.33 -4.58
C LEU A 134 -19.59 -16.59 -5.44
N PHE A 135 -20.82 -16.97 -5.74
CA PHE A 135 -21.17 -18.12 -6.58
C PHE A 135 -21.79 -17.69 -7.91
N ASP A 136 -21.54 -16.44 -8.34
CA ASP A 136 -21.97 -15.95 -9.65
C ASP A 136 -21.27 -16.70 -10.78
N THR A 137 -21.98 -16.90 -11.88
CA THR A 137 -21.42 -17.44 -13.14
C THR A 137 -20.33 -16.57 -13.76
N ASP A 138 -20.27 -15.28 -13.42
CA ASP A 138 -19.29 -14.34 -13.96
C ASP A 138 -18.11 -14.11 -12.98
N PRO A 139 -16.86 -14.44 -13.37
CA PRO A 139 -15.70 -14.31 -12.50
C PRO A 139 -15.44 -12.90 -11.98
N GLU A 140 -15.74 -11.85 -12.75
CA GLU A 140 -15.53 -10.47 -12.31
C GLU A 140 -16.53 -10.06 -11.21
N VAL A 141 -17.76 -10.60 -11.23
CA VAL A 141 -18.71 -10.41 -10.14
C VAL A 141 -18.17 -11.04 -8.86
N VAL A 142 -17.68 -12.28 -8.95
CA VAL A 142 -17.12 -13.03 -7.83
C VAL A 142 -15.92 -12.28 -7.22
N ASP A 143 -14.97 -11.83 -8.04
CA ASP A 143 -13.77 -11.14 -7.57
C ASP A 143 -14.11 -9.82 -6.86
N ARG A 144 -15.04 -9.06 -7.42
CA ARG A 144 -15.51 -7.80 -6.82
C ARG A 144 -16.27 -8.03 -5.52
N ALA A 145 -17.10 -9.07 -5.44
CA ALA A 145 -17.80 -9.44 -4.21
C ALA A 145 -16.82 -9.85 -3.11
N ALA A 146 -15.81 -10.66 -3.45
CA ALA A 146 -14.78 -11.05 -2.50
C ALA A 146 -13.94 -9.85 -2.02
N SER A 147 -13.54 -8.96 -2.94
CA SER A 147 -12.83 -7.71 -2.61
C SER A 147 -13.66 -6.79 -1.70
N ALA A 148 -14.98 -6.74 -1.92
CA ALA A 148 -15.91 -5.97 -1.09
C ALA A 148 -16.00 -6.51 0.35
N LEU A 149 -16.05 -7.82 0.52
CA LEU A 149 -16.06 -8.47 1.84
C LEU A 149 -14.72 -8.29 2.57
N LEU A 150 -13.58 -8.42 1.87
CA LEU A 150 -12.25 -8.17 2.43
C LEU A 150 -12.10 -6.73 2.95
N LYS A 151 -12.55 -5.73 2.17
CA LYS A 151 -12.51 -4.31 2.58
C LYS A 151 -13.32 -4.02 3.84
N ARG A 152 -14.29 -4.89 4.15
CA ARG A 152 -15.13 -4.81 5.34
C ARG A 152 -14.64 -5.72 6.47
N GLU A 153 -13.52 -6.40 6.28
CA GLU A 153 -12.93 -7.34 7.25
C GLU A 153 -13.91 -8.46 7.65
N ILE A 154 -14.77 -8.89 6.72
CA ILE A 154 -15.76 -9.94 6.96
C ILE A 154 -15.14 -11.32 6.68
N LYS A 155 -15.20 -12.21 7.66
CA LYS A 155 -14.86 -13.62 7.49
C LYS A 155 -16.04 -14.42 6.96
N LEU A 156 -15.76 -15.35 6.06
CA LEU A 156 -16.74 -16.29 5.55
C LEU A 156 -17.12 -17.30 6.63
N PRO A 157 -18.41 -17.55 6.87
CA PRO A 157 -18.83 -18.62 7.76
C PRO A 157 -18.49 -19.98 7.14
N PHE A 158 -18.18 -20.98 7.97
CA PHE A 158 -17.78 -22.32 7.54
C PHE A 158 -18.70 -22.93 6.47
N ARG A 159 -20.03 -22.76 6.62
CA ARG A 159 -21.04 -23.23 5.65
C ARG A 159 -20.89 -22.67 4.23
N VAL A 160 -20.26 -21.50 4.08
CA VAL A 160 -19.99 -20.87 2.79
C VAL A 160 -18.66 -21.38 2.24
N LEU A 161 -17.64 -21.49 3.10
CA LEU A 161 -16.33 -22.03 2.72
C LEU A 161 -16.43 -23.44 2.12
N THR A 162 -17.26 -24.31 2.70
CA THR A 162 -17.45 -25.69 2.23
C THR A 162 -18.20 -25.81 0.90
N ARG A 163 -18.68 -24.71 0.32
CA ARG A 163 -19.36 -24.72 -0.99
C ARG A 163 -18.41 -24.51 -2.15
N PHE A 164 -17.18 -24.05 -1.89
CA PHE A 164 -16.20 -23.84 -2.94
C PHE A 164 -15.53 -25.15 -3.32
N GLU A 165 -15.49 -25.41 -4.62
CA GLU A 165 -14.76 -26.52 -5.23
C GLU A 165 -13.61 -25.93 -6.06
N SER A 166 -12.42 -26.52 -5.94
CA SER A 166 -11.19 -26.06 -6.59
C SER A 166 -11.33 -25.86 -8.11
N ASP A 167 -11.97 -26.83 -8.78
CA ASP A 167 -12.19 -26.84 -10.22
C ASP A 167 -13.22 -25.80 -10.68
N ALA A 168 -14.08 -25.33 -9.79
CA ALA A 168 -15.11 -24.33 -10.07
C ALA A 168 -14.62 -22.89 -9.88
N ILE A 169 -13.46 -22.69 -9.22
CA ILE A 169 -12.89 -21.36 -9.00
C ILE A 169 -12.09 -20.93 -10.24
N ASP A 170 -12.61 -19.88 -10.89
CA ASP A 170 -11.97 -19.27 -12.03
C ASP A 170 -10.57 -18.73 -11.67
N PRO A 171 -9.54 -18.98 -12.51
CA PRO A 171 -8.18 -18.54 -12.26
C PRO A 171 -7.96 -17.05 -12.07
N SER A 172 -8.87 -16.21 -12.56
CA SER A 172 -8.72 -14.75 -12.53
C SER A 172 -9.20 -14.11 -11.23
N VAL A 173 -9.74 -14.90 -10.29
CA VAL A 173 -10.46 -14.42 -9.09
C VAL A 173 -9.56 -14.42 -7.85
N ASP A 174 -8.49 -13.62 -7.88
CA ASP A 174 -7.51 -13.53 -6.78
C ASP A 174 -8.12 -13.06 -5.45
N SER A 175 -9.12 -12.18 -5.49
CA SER A 175 -9.74 -11.63 -4.28
C SER A 175 -10.51 -12.70 -3.51
N LEU A 176 -11.06 -13.70 -4.20
CA LEU A 176 -11.74 -14.84 -3.56
C LEU A 176 -10.74 -15.70 -2.79
N ILE A 177 -9.59 -16.00 -3.40
CA ILE A 177 -8.52 -16.77 -2.76
C ILE A 177 -8.06 -16.07 -1.48
N ARG A 178 -7.83 -14.76 -1.56
CA ARG A 178 -7.45 -13.92 -0.39
C ARG A 178 -8.53 -13.93 0.68
N LEU A 179 -9.81 -13.90 0.29
CA LEU A 179 -10.93 -13.95 1.23
C LEU A 179 -11.05 -15.31 1.92
N ILE A 180 -10.81 -16.41 1.20
CA ILE A 180 -10.73 -17.76 1.77
C ILE A 180 -9.60 -17.79 2.80
N ALA A 181 -8.37 -17.38 2.43
CA ALA A 181 -7.23 -17.34 3.35
C ALA A 181 -7.44 -16.43 4.56
N TYR A 182 -8.12 -15.29 4.38
CA TYR A 182 -8.47 -14.40 5.50
C TYR A 182 -9.48 -15.03 6.47
N SER A 183 -10.38 -15.86 5.93
CA SER A 183 -11.44 -16.52 6.71
C SER A 183 -10.92 -17.77 7.42
N ASP A 184 -10.13 -18.56 6.71
CA ASP A 184 -9.53 -19.83 7.13
C ASP A 184 -8.16 -19.98 6.47
N SER A 185 -7.10 -19.66 7.21
CA SER A 185 -5.72 -19.69 6.71
C SER A 185 -5.22 -21.11 6.46
N ASP A 186 -5.84 -22.11 7.07
CA ASP A 186 -5.45 -23.53 6.98
C ASP A 186 -6.37 -24.31 6.02
N SER A 187 -7.11 -23.59 5.17
CA SER A 187 -8.08 -24.20 4.27
C SER A 187 -7.39 -25.13 3.25
N PRO A 188 -7.76 -26.43 3.19
CA PRO A 188 -7.21 -27.37 2.21
C PRO A 188 -7.42 -26.94 0.75
N LEU A 189 -8.44 -26.11 0.52
CA LEU A 189 -8.75 -25.54 -0.77
C LEU A 189 -7.65 -24.59 -1.27
N LEU A 190 -6.94 -23.89 -0.39
CA LEU A 190 -5.81 -23.03 -0.78
C LEU A 190 -4.66 -23.87 -1.34
N ASP A 191 -4.40 -25.01 -0.73
CA ASP A 191 -3.43 -25.97 -1.25
C ASP A 191 -3.91 -26.58 -2.56
N GLU A 192 -5.18 -26.92 -2.69
CA GLU A 192 -5.68 -27.45 -3.96
C GLU A 192 -5.58 -26.42 -5.11
N LEU A 193 -5.94 -25.16 -4.86
CA LEU A 193 -5.82 -24.07 -5.83
C LEU A 193 -4.36 -23.76 -6.19
N ALA A 194 -3.45 -23.79 -5.20
CA ALA A 194 -2.03 -23.65 -5.46
C ALA A 194 -1.51 -24.79 -6.37
N SER A 195 -2.09 -26.01 -6.27
CA SER A 195 -1.74 -27.17 -7.11
C SER A 195 -2.11 -26.95 -8.58
N LEU A 196 -3.21 -26.23 -8.80
CA LEU A 196 -3.70 -25.83 -10.11
C LEU A 196 -2.96 -24.59 -10.66
N GLY A 197 -1.88 -24.15 -10.01
CA GLY A 197 -1.03 -23.03 -10.45
C GLY A 197 -1.60 -21.64 -10.15
N ARG A 198 -2.55 -21.51 -9.22
CA ARG A 198 -3.11 -20.20 -8.84
C ARG A 198 -2.11 -19.41 -7.99
N THR A 199 -1.51 -18.37 -8.56
CA THR A 199 -0.44 -17.59 -7.90
C THR A 199 -0.89 -16.98 -6.58
N ALA A 200 -2.09 -16.41 -6.48
CA ALA A 200 -2.59 -15.86 -5.22
C ALA A 200 -2.76 -16.94 -4.14
N ALA A 201 -3.00 -18.20 -4.50
CA ALA A 201 -3.12 -19.29 -3.53
C ALA A 201 -1.75 -19.78 -3.05
N GLN A 202 -0.70 -19.65 -3.88
CA GLN A 202 0.67 -20.01 -3.49
C GLN A 202 1.18 -19.16 -2.31
N ASP A 203 0.75 -17.90 -2.20
CA ASP A 203 1.11 -17.02 -1.07
C ASP A 203 0.49 -17.48 0.27
N TYR A 204 -0.58 -18.28 0.22
CA TYR A 204 -1.29 -18.80 1.40
C TYR A 204 -1.22 -20.33 1.51
N SER A 205 -0.56 -21.00 0.58
CA SER A 205 -0.48 -22.46 0.55
C SER A 205 0.38 -22.92 1.71
N THR A 206 -0.14 -23.87 2.47
CA THR A 206 0.63 -24.58 3.49
C THR A 206 1.50 -25.68 2.87
N SER A 207 1.27 -26.02 1.59
CA SER A 207 2.09 -26.95 0.81
C SER A 207 3.47 -26.36 0.44
N ILE A 208 4.39 -26.52 1.38
CA ILE A 208 5.82 -26.19 1.29
C ILE A 208 6.51 -26.77 0.04
N ASP A 209 6.05 -27.91 -0.47
CA ASP A 209 6.61 -28.60 -1.64
C ASP A 209 6.45 -27.80 -2.94
N ARG A 210 5.68 -26.70 -2.93
CA ARG A 210 5.45 -25.84 -4.11
C ARG A 210 6.20 -24.52 -4.09
N LEU A 211 6.95 -24.24 -3.02
CA LEU A 211 7.78 -23.04 -2.89
C LEU A 211 9.24 -23.29 -3.30
N GLU A 212 9.55 -24.39 -4.00
CA GLU A 212 10.93 -24.80 -4.33
C GLU A 212 11.73 -23.70 -5.05
N ASP A 213 11.10 -22.99 -5.99
CA ASP A 213 11.73 -21.89 -6.74
C ASP A 213 11.81 -20.55 -5.97
N ARG A 214 11.29 -20.49 -4.75
CA ARG A 214 11.25 -19.29 -3.90
C ARG A 214 11.85 -19.59 -2.52
N PRO A 215 13.18 -19.72 -2.42
CA PRO A 215 13.83 -20.29 -1.24
C PRO A 215 13.59 -19.49 0.05
N ILE A 216 13.45 -18.17 -0.03
CA ILE A 216 13.14 -17.33 1.15
C ILE A 216 11.70 -17.56 1.63
N LEU A 217 10.72 -17.57 0.73
CA LEU A 217 9.32 -17.82 1.10
C LEU A 217 9.13 -19.24 1.60
N ARG A 218 9.79 -20.23 0.98
CA ARG A 218 9.82 -21.62 1.45
C ARG A 218 10.37 -21.71 2.86
N ALA A 219 11.49 -21.04 3.13
CA ALA A 219 12.11 -21.00 4.45
C ALA A 219 11.17 -20.37 5.49
N TRP A 220 10.45 -19.32 5.12
CA TRP A 220 9.48 -18.68 6.00
C TRP A 220 8.28 -19.58 6.29
N ALA A 221 7.68 -20.19 5.26
CA ALA A 221 6.55 -21.10 5.42
C ALA A 221 6.90 -22.36 6.23
N MET A 222 8.06 -22.98 5.94
CA MET A 222 8.59 -24.10 6.74
C MET A 222 8.82 -23.71 8.19
N ALA A 223 9.36 -22.52 8.42
CA ALA A 223 9.60 -22.02 9.77
C ALA A 223 8.29 -21.79 10.54
N GLU A 224 7.25 -21.25 9.91
CA GLU A 224 5.94 -21.09 10.55
C GLU A 224 5.28 -22.42 10.90
N GLN A 225 5.51 -23.47 10.09
CA GLN A 225 4.97 -24.81 10.33
C GLN A 225 5.85 -25.71 11.20
N GLY A 226 6.97 -25.21 11.71
CA GLY A 226 7.90 -26.00 12.52
C GLY A 226 8.69 -27.06 11.74
N ARG A 227 8.68 -27.01 10.39
CA ARG A 227 9.30 -28.00 9.48
C ARG A 227 10.74 -27.61 9.14
N PHE A 228 11.53 -27.32 10.16
CA PHE A 228 12.90 -26.81 10.01
C PHE A 228 13.89 -27.84 9.44
N ASP A 229 13.72 -29.12 9.79
CA ASP A 229 14.59 -30.21 9.34
C ASP A 229 14.51 -30.47 7.82
N GLU A 230 13.49 -29.95 7.16
CA GLU A 230 13.24 -30.11 5.73
C GLU A 230 13.87 -29.00 4.87
N LEU A 231 14.41 -27.95 5.51
CA LEU A 231 15.23 -26.93 4.85
C LEU A 231 16.61 -27.48 4.50
N GLN A 232 16.71 -28.29 3.46
CA GLN A 232 17.99 -28.60 2.83
C GLN A 232 18.29 -27.70 1.62
N VAL A 233 17.24 -27.17 0.98
CA VAL A 233 17.33 -26.33 -0.21
C VAL A 233 17.47 -24.84 0.18
N GLY A 234 18.52 -24.18 -0.28
CA GLY A 234 18.72 -22.73 -0.11
C GLY A 234 19.61 -22.31 1.06
N PHE A 235 20.19 -23.26 1.81
CA PHE A 235 21.16 -22.97 2.87
C PHE A 235 22.42 -22.25 2.37
N GLU A 236 22.72 -22.27 1.06
CA GLU A 236 23.80 -21.48 0.47
C GLU A 236 23.51 -19.97 0.56
N SER A 237 22.24 -19.56 0.52
CA SER A 237 21.85 -18.15 0.58
C SER A 237 21.93 -17.61 2.02
N PRO A 238 22.75 -16.57 2.29
CA PRO A 238 22.78 -15.92 3.59
C PRO A 238 21.42 -15.40 4.03
N HIS A 239 20.56 -14.97 3.10
CA HIS A 239 19.22 -14.48 3.40
C HIS A 239 18.28 -15.56 3.95
N VAL A 240 18.38 -16.78 3.40
CA VAL A 240 17.64 -17.96 3.89
C VAL A 240 18.13 -18.34 5.28
N ARG A 241 19.46 -18.35 5.49
CA ARG A 241 20.03 -18.65 6.81
C ARG A 241 19.69 -17.60 7.86
N VAL A 242 19.64 -16.31 7.52
CA VAL A 242 19.12 -15.24 8.40
C VAL A 242 17.65 -15.48 8.75
N CYS A 243 16.84 -15.91 7.78
CA CYS A 243 15.45 -16.26 8.03
C CYS A 243 15.35 -17.39 9.07
N LEU A 244 16.09 -18.47 8.90
CA LEU A 244 16.12 -19.59 9.84
C LEU A 244 16.63 -19.19 11.22
N ALA A 245 17.73 -18.44 11.25
CA ALA A 245 18.33 -17.93 12.48
C ALA A 245 17.34 -17.18 13.38
N ARG A 246 16.31 -16.55 12.81
CA ARG A 246 15.26 -15.82 13.55
C ARG A 246 14.09 -16.67 14.03
N HIS A 247 13.81 -17.79 13.37
CA HIS A 247 12.55 -18.54 13.58
C HIS A 247 12.76 -19.95 14.14
N LEU A 248 13.98 -20.49 14.08
CA LEU A 248 14.30 -21.76 14.71
C LEU A 248 14.01 -21.70 16.21
N PRO A 249 13.46 -22.77 16.81
CA PRO A 249 13.35 -22.90 18.26
C PRO A 249 14.72 -22.72 18.92
N ILE A 250 14.74 -22.14 20.12
CA ILE A 250 15.98 -21.88 20.87
C ILE A 250 16.79 -23.17 21.06
N ASP A 251 16.10 -24.28 21.29
CA ASP A 251 16.67 -25.61 21.50
C ASP A 251 17.00 -26.37 20.21
N HIS A 252 16.77 -25.77 19.04
CA HIS A 252 17.02 -26.41 17.76
C HIS A 252 18.53 -26.53 17.47
N PRO A 253 19.06 -27.72 17.14
CA PRO A 253 20.50 -27.94 16.98
C PRO A 253 21.13 -27.12 15.84
N GLN A 254 20.38 -26.85 14.77
CA GLN A 254 20.85 -25.98 13.69
C GLN A 254 21.04 -24.52 14.12
N LEU A 255 20.34 -24.05 15.16
CA LEU A 255 20.47 -22.66 15.60
C LEU A 255 21.86 -22.39 16.18
N GLU A 256 22.39 -23.34 16.96
CA GLU A 256 23.76 -23.31 17.48
C GLU A 256 24.80 -23.35 16.34
N ALA A 257 24.54 -24.15 15.30
CA ALA A 257 25.40 -24.19 14.11
C ALA A 257 25.38 -22.84 13.37
N LEU A 258 24.20 -22.22 13.20
CA LEU A 258 24.07 -20.90 12.59
C LEU A 258 24.72 -19.80 13.43
N ALA A 259 24.78 -19.94 14.76
CA ALA A 259 25.50 -18.99 15.63
C ALA A 259 27.01 -18.93 15.36
N HIS A 260 27.55 -19.95 14.69
CA HIS A 260 28.94 -20.07 14.24
C HIS A 260 29.08 -19.99 12.71
N ASP A 261 28.05 -19.48 12.02
CA ASP A 261 28.07 -19.33 10.56
C ASP A 261 29.22 -18.41 10.09
N HIS A 262 29.77 -18.72 8.92
CA HIS A 262 30.82 -17.92 8.29
C HIS A 262 30.33 -16.53 7.89
N GLU A 263 29.03 -16.39 7.59
CA GLU A 263 28.40 -15.09 7.37
C GLU A 263 28.12 -14.40 8.71
N PRO A 264 28.80 -13.28 9.02
CA PRO A 264 28.67 -12.63 10.33
C PRO A 264 27.24 -12.22 10.66
N THR A 265 26.47 -11.87 9.63
CA THR A 265 25.05 -11.52 9.74
C THR A 265 24.22 -12.71 10.23
N VAL A 266 24.42 -13.89 9.65
CA VAL A 266 23.70 -15.11 10.03
C VAL A 266 24.04 -15.47 11.48
N ALA A 267 25.34 -15.51 11.80
CA ALA A 267 25.84 -15.76 13.15
C ALA A 267 25.32 -14.79 14.20
N TRP A 268 25.20 -13.51 13.84
CA TRP A 268 24.63 -12.51 14.72
C TRP A 268 23.16 -12.80 15.02
N PHE A 269 22.31 -12.98 13.99
CA PHE A 269 20.88 -13.26 14.16
C PHE A 269 20.63 -14.53 14.97
N ALA A 270 21.42 -15.58 14.75
CA ALA A 270 21.26 -16.86 15.45
C ALA A 270 21.61 -16.74 16.95
N ARG A 271 22.69 -16.01 17.29
CA ARG A 271 23.02 -15.69 18.69
C ARG A 271 21.94 -14.89 19.39
N GLN A 272 21.33 -13.93 18.69
CA GLN A 272 20.20 -13.18 19.26
C GLN A 272 19.03 -14.13 19.59
N ASN A 273 18.78 -15.13 18.73
CA ASN A 273 17.72 -16.10 18.97
C ASN A 273 18.02 -17.03 20.14
N LEU A 274 19.26 -17.53 20.26
CA LEU A 274 19.68 -18.37 21.39
C LEU A 274 19.50 -17.68 22.75
N GLU A 275 19.60 -16.36 22.78
CA GLU A 275 19.31 -15.55 23.98
C GLU A 275 17.80 -15.38 24.26
N GLY A 276 16.93 -16.06 23.51
CA GLY A 276 15.48 -16.04 23.66
C GLY A 276 14.79 -14.80 23.13
N ARG A 277 15.49 -13.98 22.33
CA ARG A 277 14.99 -12.67 21.94
C ARG A 277 13.87 -12.69 20.90
N TYR A 278 13.63 -13.83 20.25
CA TYR A 278 12.50 -14.03 19.33
C TYR A 278 11.41 -14.95 19.89
N ALA A 279 11.62 -15.56 21.07
CA ALA A 279 10.67 -16.52 21.65
C ALA A 279 9.36 -15.86 22.10
N ASP A 280 9.45 -14.63 22.61
CA ASP A 280 8.28 -13.82 22.87
C ASP A 280 8.03 -12.88 21.67
N ARG A 281 7.10 -13.26 20.78
CA ARG A 281 6.53 -12.30 19.80
C ARG A 281 5.77 -11.15 20.48
N GLN A 282 5.69 -11.14 21.83
CA GLN A 282 5.25 -10.02 22.66
C GLN A 282 6.43 -9.39 23.42
N MET A 283 6.65 -8.11 23.14
CA MET A 283 7.81 -7.32 23.56
C MET A 283 7.80 -6.97 25.06
N GLU A 284 8.81 -7.41 25.84
CA GLU A 284 9.23 -6.70 27.05
C GLU A 284 10.13 -5.51 26.65
N GLN A 285 9.58 -4.31 26.71
CA GLN A 285 10.35 -3.08 26.59
C GLN A 285 11.13 -2.84 27.88
N ARG A 286 12.47 -2.90 27.85
CA ARG A 286 13.29 -2.24 28.86
C ARG A 286 14.40 -1.43 28.23
N LEU A 287 14.04 -0.26 27.74
CA LEU A 287 14.91 0.91 27.68
C LEU A 287 14.08 2.14 28.01
N ASP A 288 13.93 2.39 29.33
CA ASP A 288 13.78 3.67 30.05
C ASP A 288 13.03 3.39 31.38
N PRO A 289 13.51 3.83 32.57
CA PRO A 289 12.74 3.80 33.82
C PRO A 289 11.39 4.53 33.74
N ASN A 290 11.13 5.32 32.70
CA ASN A 290 9.82 5.89 32.38
C ASN A 290 9.30 5.39 31.02
N PRO A 291 8.43 4.37 30.97
CA PRO A 291 7.96 3.81 29.71
C PRO A 291 6.99 4.78 29.01
N ILE A 292 7.37 5.28 27.84
CA ILE A 292 6.40 5.86 26.90
C ILE A 292 5.51 4.71 26.42
N GLN A 293 4.23 4.70 26.79
CA GLN A 293 3.28 3.70 26.30
C GLN A 293 3.10 3.82 24.78
N LEU A 294 3.74 2.93 24.02
CA LEU A 294 3.59 2.85 22.57
C LEU A 294 2.41 1.97 22.18
N SER A 295 1.63 2.43 21.20
CA SER A 295 0.58 1.63 20.55
C SER A 295 1.17 0.34 19.94
N PRO A 296 0.42 -0.78 19.87
CA PRO A 296 0.89 -2.01 19.24
C PRO A 296 1.39 -1.79 17.80
N SER A 297 0.75 -0.89 17.05
CA SER A 297 1.12 -0.55 15.69
C SER A 297 2.46 0.18 15.55
N SER A 298 3.01 0.73 16.63
CA SER A 298 4.26 1.51 16.65
C SER A 298 5.46 0.73 17.19
N ARG A 299 5.26 -0.51 17.65
CA ARG A 299 6.32 -1.35 18.21
C ARG A 299 7.17 -1.97 17.11
N ALA A 300 8.48 -2.09 17.38
CA ALA A 300 9.37 -2.84 16.51
C ALA A 300 9.00 -4.32 16.52
N PRO A 301 9.03 -5.02 15.36
CA PRO A 301 8.61 -6.41 15.30
C PRO A 301 9.49 -7.40 16.09
N TYR A 302 10.61 -6.99 16.72
CA TYR A 302 11.62 -7.91 17.28
C TYR A 302 12.37 -7.45 18.55
N GLY A 303 11.77 -6.68 19.47
CA GLY A 303 12.36 -6.49 20.82
C GLY A 303 13.80 -5.94 20.89
N LEU A 304 14.16 -4.99 20.01
CA LEU A 304 15.55 -4.47 19.86
C LEU A 304 16.07 -3.78 21.13
N ARG A 305 17.34 -4.04 21.49
CA ARG A 305 18.10 -3.30 22.51
C ARG A 305 19.11 -2.34 21.88
N ALA A 306 19.56 -1.34 22.62
CA ALA A 306 20.55 -0.36 22.17
C ALA A 306 21.92 -0.99 21.85
N SER A 307 22.32 -2.04 22.57
CA SER A 307 23.51 -2.85 22.26
C SER A 307 23.44 -3.47 20.87
N ASP A 308 22.24 -3.86 20.44
CA ASP A 308 22.02 -4.62 19.20
C ASP A 308 22.24 -3.74 17.97
N VAL A 309 21.98 -2.44 18.13
CA VAL A 309 22.26 -1.42 17.11
C VAL A 309 23.76 -1.31 16.83
N LEU A 310 24.58 -1.37 17.89
CA LEU A 310 26.02 -1.19 17.81
C LEU A 310 26.74 -2.45 17.30
N GLU A 311 26.19 -3.62 17.60
CA GLU A 311 26.82 -4.92 17.31
C GLU A 311 26.37 -5.56 15.99
N ASN A 312 25.33 -5.03 15.34
CA ASN A 312 24.79 -5.62 14.12
C ASN A 312 25.78 -5.41 12.94
N PRO A 313 26.39 -6.50 12.40
CA PRO A 313 27.41 -6.40 11.35
C PRO A 313 26.83 -6.01 9.98
N THR A 314 25.51 -5.99 9.81
CA THR A 314 24.86 -5.48 8.60
C THR A 314 24.79 -3.96 8.56
N ARG A 315 25.14 -3.28 9.66
CA ARG A 315 25.14 -1.82 9.69
C ARG A 315 26.28 -1.27 8.82
N VAL A 316 25.96 -0.23 8.07
CA VAL A 316 26.90 0.51 7.24
C VAL A 316 27.03 1.92 7.77
N ASP A 317 28.24 2.48 7.67
CA ASP A 317 28.51 3.86 8.07
C ASP A 317 28.01 4.83 7.01
N ALA A 318 26.71 5.05 7.03
CA ALA A 318 25.98 5.96 6.16
C ALA A 318 24.91 6.70 6.95
N CYS A 319 24.45 7.83 6.43
CA CYS A 319 23.45 8.65 7.09
C CYS A 319 22.30 9.00 6.15
N LEU A 320 21.08 9.08 6.68
CA LEU A 320 19.94 9.71 6.00
C LEU A 320 19.56 11.01 6.71
N ALA A 321 19.63 12.12 5.98
CA ALA A 321 19.15 13.41 6.42
C ALA A 321 17.77 13.74 5.83
N LEU A 322 16.85 14.12 6.70
CA LEU A 322 15.46 14.46 6.36
C LEU A 322 15.25 15.96 6.52
N HIS A 323 15.33 16.71 5.42
CA HIS A 323 15.20 18.17 5.46
C HIS A 323 13.75 18.63 5.35
N GLN A 324 13.19 19.09 6.47
CA GLN A 324 11.88 19.75 6.53
C GLN A 324 10.74 19.02 5.80
N ALA A 325 10.75 17.67 5.77
CA ALA A 325 9.66 16.92 5.14
C ALA A 325 8.39 17.16 5.96
N ARG A 326 7.36 17.72 5.34
CA ARG A 326 6.13 18.29 5.92
C ARG A 326 5.25 17.24 6.60
N PHE A 327 5.26 16.00 6.11
CA PHE A 327 4.39 14.95 6.62
C PHE A 327 5.15 14.04 7.60
N ASN A 328 4.68 14.00 8.84
CA ASN A 328 5.23 13.15 9.91
C ASN A 328 5.22 11.65 9.52
N MET A 329 4.32 11.24 8.62
CA MET A 329 4.29 9.90 8.03
C MET A 329 5.53 9.61 7.21
N ASN A 330 5.91 10.51 6.29
CA ASN A 330 7.05 10.33 5.41
C ASN A 330 8.34 10.22 6.21
N LEU A 331 8.47 11.01 7.28
CA LEU A 331 9.61 10.91 8.21
C LEU A 331 9.72 9.52 8.84
N GLY A 332 8.61 8.95 9.32
CA GLY A 332 8.59 7.59 9.88
C GLY A 332 8.88 6.50 8.84
N VAL A 333 8.33 6.61 7.62
CA VAL A 333 8.60 5.66 6.52
C VAL A 333 10.06 5.72 6.06
N ALA A 334 10.62 6.93 5.94
CA ALA A 334 12.00 7.12 5.51
C ALA A 334 12.98 6.60 6.57
N MET A 335 12.69 6.83 7.85
CA MET A 335 13.45 6.27 8.97
C MET A 335 13.43 4.73 8.98
N ARG A 336 12.25 4.13 8.80
CA ARG A 336 12.14 2.67 8.65
C ARG A 336 12.92 2.15 7.44
N SER A 337 12.92 2.89 6.34
CA SER A 337 13.68 2.52 5.14
C SER A 337 15.18 2.61 5.37
N ALA A 338 15.67 3.62 6.09
CA ALA A 338 17.07 3.74 6.47
C ALA A 338 17.50 2.57 7.37
N GLU A 339 16.71 2.27 8.40
CA GLU A 339 16.96 1.13 9.29
C GLU A 339 17.05 -0.19 8.52
N ALA A 340 16.07 -0.45 7.64
CA ALA A 340 16.01 -1.65 6.83
C ALA A 340 17.14 -1.75 5.79
N ALA A 341 17.66 -0.61 5.31
CA ALA A 341 18.83 -0.56 4.45
C ALA A 341 20.16 -0.75 5.22
N GLY A 342 20.11 -0.89 6.54
CA GLY A 342 21.29 -1.05 7.40
C GLY A 342 22.02 0.26 7.68
N ILE A 343 21.43 1.42 7.38
CA ILE A 343 22.00 2.73 7.73
C ILE A 343 22.03 2.85 9.26
N ASN A 344 23.09 3.42 9.82
CA ASN A 344 23.26 3.54 11.27
C ASN A 344 22.65 4.83 11.85
N ARG A 345 22.51 5.89 11.04
CA ARG A 345 22.17 7.22 11.53
C ARG A 345 21.12 7.94 10.69
N VAL A 346 20.18 8.61 11.37
CA VAL A 346 19.21 9.54 10.78
C VAL A 346 19.39 10.92 11.39
N VAL A 347 19.43 11.95 10.53
CA VAL A 347 19.50 13.35 10.93
C VAL A 347 18.24 14.08 10.50
N PHE A 348 17.48 14.60 11.47
CA PHE A 348 16.40 15.54 11.19
C PHE A 348 16.95 16.95 11.01
N VAL A 349 16.45 17.70 10.03
CA VAL A 349 16.87 19.10 9.83
C VAL A 349 15.68 20.04 9.98
N GLY A 350 15.75 20.90 10.99
CA GLY A 350 14.75 21.91 11.36
C GLY A 350 13.62 21.37 12.22
N ARG A 351 13.07 20.19 11.90
CA ARG A 351 11.97 19.59 12.66
C ARG A 351 12.17 18.07 12.79
N SER A 352 11.79 17.52 13.94
CA SER A 352 12.03 16.12 14.29
C SER A 352 10.76 15.37 14.69
N GLU A 353 9.57 15.94 14.50
CA GLU A 353 8.30 15.28 14.80
C GLU A 353 7.94 14.28 13.70
N PHE A 354 7.95 12.98 14.03
CA PHE A 354 7.56 11.91 13.12
C PHE A 354 6.47 11.02 13.72
N MET A 355 5.74 10.27 12.87
CA MET A 355 4.80 9.27 13.34
C MET A 355 5.52 7.94 13.61
N ARG A 356 5.40 7.44 14.84
CA ARG A 356 6.02 6.15 15.25
C ARG A 356 5.37 4.93 14.62
N SER A 357 4.07 5.00 14.29
CA SER A 357 3.36 3.88 13.66
C SER A 357 3.99 3.43 12.33
N PRO A 358 4.25 4.30 11.34
CA PRO A 358 4.97 3.91 10.13
C PRO A 358 6.46 3.61 10.37
N ALA A 359 7.09 4.21 11.39
CA ALA A 359 8.48 3.94 11.76
C ALA A 359 8.68 2.54 12.36
N ARG A 360 7.64 1.96 12.99
CA ARG A 360 7.69 0.63 13.61
C ARG A 360 8.89 0.47 14.54
N GLY A 361 9.14 1.47 15.40
CA GLY A 361 10.24 1.44 16.36
C GLY A 361 11.64 1.53 15.76
N ALA A 362 11.80 1.85 14.47
CA ALA A 362 13.10 2.08 13.84
C ALA A 362 13.91 3.18 14.54
N ASP A 363 13.25 4.15 15.17
CA ASP A 363 13.89 5.21 15.95
C ASP A 363 14.68 4.69 17.15
N LEU A 364 14.31 3.52 17.69
CA LEU A 364 15.03 2.86 18.77
C LEU A 364 16.28 2.13 18.28
N ALA A 365 16.36 1.89 16.96
CA ALA A 365 17.39 1.10 16.31
C ALA A 365 18.41 1.96 15.54
N LEU A 366 18.21 3.28 15.53
CA LEU A 366 18.99 4.25 14.77
C LEU A 366 19.59 5.28 15.73
N ASP A 367 20.78 5.76 15.40
CA ASP A 367 21.28 6.99 15.98
C ASP A 367 20.50 8.17 15.36
N VAL A 368 19.64 8.80 16.16
CA VAL A 368 18.78 9.90 15.72
C VAL A 368 19.30 11.22 16.27
N THR A 369 19.74 12.10 15.37
CA THR A 369 20.23 13.44 15.71
C THR A 369 19.36 14.51 15.03
N THR A 370 19.34 15.73 15.57
CA THR A 370 18.65 16.87 14.95
C THR A 370 19.61 18.03 14.73
N CYS A 371 19.63 18.55 13.50
CA CYS A 371 20.30 19.80 13.13
C CYS A 371 19.25 20.92 13.03
N ALA A 372 19.60 22.13 13.47
CA ALA A 372 18.68 23.28 13.42
C ALA A 372 18.32 23.69 11.98
N ASP A 373 19.28 23.62 11.06
CA ASP A 373 19.10 24.05 9.67
C ASP A 373 20.06 23.34 8.70
N ALA A 374 19.98 23.71 7.42
CA ALA A 374 20.83 23.15 6.38
C ALA A 374 22.33 23.46 6.57
N ALA A 375 22.68 24.60 7.15
CA ALA A 375 24.08 24.94 7.43
C ALA A 375 24.63 24.03 8.54
N ALA A 376 23.86 23.80 9.60
CA ALA A 376 24.19 22.85 10.65
C ALA A 376 24.34 21.42 10.11
N LEU A 377 23.49 20.99 9.17
CA LEU A 377 23.65 19.68 8.51
C LEU A 377 24.96 19.59 7.73
N VAL A 378 25.34 20.64 6.99
CA VAL A 378 26.59 20.65 6.23
C VAL A 378 27.79 20.57 7.17
N SER A 379 27.81 21.36 8.24
CA SER A 379 28.87 21.26 9.26
C SER A 379 28.95 19.87 9.87
N PHE A 380 27.80 19.30 10.26
CA PHE A 380 27.71 17.93 10.77
C PHE A 380 28.30 16.90 9.80
N ALA A 381 27.97 17.01 8.51
CA ALA A 381 28.48 16.11 7.48
C ALA A 381 30.02 16.19 7.39
N ARG A 382 30.59 17.40 7.38
CA ARG A 382 32.04 17.60 7.28
C ARG A 382 32.78 17.12 8.53
N GLU A 383 32.27 17.43 9.72
CA GLU A 383 32.84 17.00 11.00
C GLU A 383 32.88 15.47 11.14
N ASN A 384 31.87 14.78 10.60
CA ASN A 384 31.76 13.32 10.65
C ASN A 384 32.32 12.62 9.39
N SER A 385 32.97 13.37 8.49
CA SER A 385 33.54 12.86 7.23
C SER A 385 32.51 12.18 6.31
N TYR A 386 31.26 12.63 6.33
CA TYR A 386 30.26 12.22 5.34
C TYR A 386 30.37 13.04 4.05
N GLN A 387 30.08 12.37 2.94
CA GLN A 387 29.89 13.01 1.64
C GLN A 387 28.39 13.12 1.34
N ILE A 388 27.92 14.33 1.07
CA ILE A 388 26.50 14.64 0.91
C ILE A 388 26.03 14.17 -0.47
N VAL A 389 25.07 13.26 -0.48
CA VAL A 389 24.37 12.77 -1.68
C VAL A 389 22.96 13.34 -1.69
N ALA A 390 22.72 14.36 -2.50
CA ALA A 390 21.41 14.97 -2.66
C ALA A 390 20.52 14.12 -3.58
N ILE A 391 19.36 13.69 -3.09
CA ILE A 391 18.34 13.01 -3.89
C ILE A 391 17.38 14.07 -4.42
N GLN A 392 17.66 14.57 -5.62
CA GLN A 392 16.88 15.62 -6.25
C GLN A 392 17.09 15.64 -7.77
N GLN A 393 16.01 15.88 -8.52
CA GLN A 393 16.08 16.20 -9.94
C GLN A 393 16.59 17.64 -10.17
N THR A 394 17.67 17.75 -10.92
CA THR A 394 18.32 19.01 -11.33
C THR A 394 18.84 18.86 -12.76
N ALA A 395 19.23 19.96 -13.41
CA ALA A 395 19.84 19.85 -14.74
C ALA A 395 21.20 19.12 -14.74
N SER A 396 21.83 18.95 -13.58
CA SER A 396 23.15 18.36 -13.41
C SER A 396 23.13 17.05 -12.62
N SER A 397 21.96 16.50 -12.31
CA SER A 397 21.87 15.23 -11.58
C SER A 397 22.25 14.06 -12.47
N VAL A 398 22.82 13.03 -11.84
CA VAL A 398 23.09 11.75 -12.47
C VAL A 398 21.97 10.78 -12.09
N SER A 399 21.58 9.90 -12.99
CA SER A 399 20.60 8.88 -12.65
C SER A 399 21.11 8.01 -11.50
N TYR A 400 20.26 7.75 -10.50
CA TYR A 400 20.66 7.07 -9.26
C TYR A 400 21.32 5.70 -9.51
N HIS A 401 20.94 5.00 -10.58
CA HIS A 401 21.48 3.68 -10.92
C HIS A 401 22.76 3.72 -11.77
N GLN A 402 23.20 4.91 -12.16
CA GLN A 402 24.44 5.15 -12.93
C GLN A 402 25.47 5.93 -12.10
N ALA A 403 25.10 6.35 -10.89
CA ALA A 403 25.95 7.14 -10.03
C ALA A 403 26.98 6.28 -9.29
N THR A 404 28.22 6.76 -9.23
CA THR A 404 29.23 6.20 -8.32
C THR A 404 29.03 6.83 -6.94
N TYR A 405 28.56 6.04 -5.98
CA TYR A 405 28.31 6.53 -4.63
C TYR A 405 29.60 6.66 -3.83
N PRO A 406 29.71 7.67 -2.94
CA PRO A 406 30.86 7.78 -2.05
C PRO A 406 30.84 6.65 -1.01
N PRO A 407 32.01 6.30 -0.42
CA PRO A 407 32.12 5.23 0.57
C PRO A 407 31.35 5.51 1.86
N LYS A 408 31.22 6.79 2.24
CA LYS A 408 30.53 7.24 3.46
C LYS A 408 29.45 8.28 3.11
N PRO A 409 28.32 7.86 2.52
CA PRO A 409 27.30 8.78 2.04
C PRO A 409 26.42 9.30 3.19
N LEU A 410 26.09 10.59 3.14
CA LEU A 410 24.94 11.18 3.81
C LEU A 410 23.92 11.52 2.73
N PHE A 411 22.92 10.66 2.59
CA PHE A 411 21.80 10.87 1.69
C PHE A 411 20.91 11.97 2.24
N VAL A 412 20.53 12.93 1.42
CA VAL A 412 19.63 13.99 1.84
C VAL A 412 18.47 14.15 0.89
N VAL A 413 17.28 14.17 1.48
CA VAL A 413 16.01 14.47 0.79
C VAL A 413 15.46 15.81 1.26
N GLY A 414 14.84 16.53 0.33
CA GLY A 414 14.23 17.84 0.59
C GLY A 414 12.77 17.75 1.07
N SER A 415 12.15 18.92 1.25
CA SER A 415 10.73 19.05 1.56
C SER A 415 9.87 18.71 0.32
N GLU A 416 8.66 18.21 0.52
CA GLU A 416 7.73 17.81 -0.55
C GLU A 416 7.33 18.98 -1.45
N ASP A 417 7.12 20.18 -0.87
CA ASP A 417 6.65 21.36 -1.61
C ASP A 417 7.81 22.19 -2.18
N ALA A 418 8.85 22.40 -1.37
CA ALA A 418 9.96 23.32 -1.68
C ALA A 418 11.22 22.62 -2.19
N GLY A 419 11.26 21.28 -2.15
CA GLY A 419 12.47 20.51 -2.40
C GLY A 419 13.58 20.85 -1.38
N MET A 420 14.82 20.74 -1.84
CA MET A 420 16.01 21.08 -1.03
C MET A 420 16.34 22.57 -1.15
N PRO A 421 16.90 23.23 -0.11
CA PRO A 421 17.39 24.59 -0.26
C PRO A 421 18.63 24.64 -1.17
N LYS A 422 18.80 25.76 -1.88
CA LYS A 422 19.93 25.96 -2.82
C LYS A 422 21.29 25.83 -2.14
N SER A 423 21.41 26.29 -0.90
CA SER A 423 22.64 26.18 -0.10
C SER A 423 23.06 24.72 0.09
N LEU A 424 22.11 23.84 0.37
CA LEU A 424 22.37 22.42 0.58
C LEU A 424 22.66 21.67 -0.72
N ARG A 425 21.95 22.02 -1.81
CA ARG A 425 22.29 21.51 -3.16
C ARG A 425 23.72 21.88 -3.57
N ASN A 426 24.12 23.12 -3.34
CA ASN A 426 25.46 23.59 -3.70
C ASN A 426 26.56 22.95 -2.82
N ALA A 427 26.20 22.47 -1.63
CA ALA A 427 27.11 21.76 -0.75
C ALA A 427 27.14 20.24 -1.00
N ALA A 428 26.25 19.71 -1.84
CA ALA A 428 26.20 18.30 -2.17
C ALA A 428 27.43 17.89 -2.99
N ASP A 429 28.04 16.78 -2.61
CA ASP A 429 29.18 16.19 -3.32
C ASP A 429 28.72 15.38 -4.54
N LEU A 430 27.48 14.88 -4.48
CA LEU A 430 26.80 14.18 -5.57
C LEU A 430 25.32 14.54 -5.55
N VAL A 431 24.73 14.75 -6.74
CA VAL A 431 23.28 14.91 -6.90
C VAL A 431 22.75 13.76 -7.76
N VAL A 432 21.89 12.93 -7.18
CA VAL A 432 21.25 11.80 -7.86
C VAL A 432 19.78 12.07 -8.10
N GLU A 433 19.27 11.55 -9.22
CA GLU A 433 17.87 11.61 -9.57
C GLU A 433 17.26 10.24 -9.88
N ILE A 434 15.95 10.12 -9.68
CA ILE A 434 15.16 8.99 -10.16
C ILE A 434 14.45 9.43 -11.45
N PRO A 435 14.79 8.86 -12.62
CA PRO A 435 14.13 9.21 -13.88
C PRO A 435 12.61 9.02 -13.80
N GLN A 436 11.86 10.01 -14.28
CA GLN A 436 10.41 9.97 -14.34
C GLN A 436 9.96 9.69 -15.77
N PHE A 437 9.08 8.69 -15.94
CA PHE A 437 8.54 8.29 -17.25
C PHE A 437 7.05 8.64 -17.41
N GLY A 438 6.40 9.09 -16.34
CA GLY A 438 4.99 9.45 -16.32
C GLY A 438 4.75 10.95 -16.46
N LEU A 439 3.50 11.36 -16.22
CA LEU A 439 3.09 12.77 -16.24
C LEU A 439 3.41 13.53 -14.94
N ILE A 440 3.75 12.80 -13.87
CA ILE A 440 4.14 13.38 -12.58
C ILE A 440 5.66 13.54 -12.59
N ASP A 441 6.12 14.67 -12.04
CA ASP A 441 7.49 15.14 -12.12
C ASP A 441 8.37 14.71 -10.94
N SER A 442 7.83 13.99 -9.97
CA SER A 442 8.53 13.58 -8.75
C SER A 442 7.86 12.41 -8.03
N LEU A 443 8.64 11.68 -7.22
CA LEU A 443 8.14 10.67 -6.28
C LEU A 443 7.90 11.29 -4.90
N ASN A 444 7.07 10.62 -4.09
CA ASN A 444 7.00 10.88 -2.65
C ASN A 444 8.41 10.83 -2.03
N VAL A 445 8.72 11.77 -1.14
CA VAL A 445 10.07 11.94 -0.56
C VAL A 445 10.59 10.69 0.16
N ALA A 446 9.73 9.98 0.91
CA ALA A 446 10.11 8.75 1.59
C ALA A 446 10.35 7.64 0.58
N THR A 447 9.51 7.52 -0.45
CA THR A 447 9.70 6.57 -1.55
C THR A 447 11.00 6.83 -2.32
N ALA A 448 11.32 8.10 -2.61
CA ALA A 448 12.56 8.48 -3.28
C ALA A 448 13.79 8.08 -2.44
N ALA A 449 13.76 8.34 -1.13
CA ALA A 449 14.78 7.83 -0.22
C ALA A 449 14.87 6.31 -0.28
N THR A 450 13.75 5.58 -0.14
CA THR A 450 13.73 4.11 -0.16
C THR A 450 14.39 3.55 -1.43
N VAL A 451 14.05 4.08 -2.62
CA VAL A 451 14.61 3.61 -3.89
C VAL A 451 16.13 3.78 -3.94
N VAL A 452 16.63 4.97 -3.62
CA VAL A 452 18.06 5.27 -3.68
C VAL A 452 18.82 4.46 -2.64
N LEU A 453 18.33 4.39 -1.40
CA LEU A 453 18.99 3.69 -0.31
C LEU A 453 19.13 2.18 -0.59
N PHE A 454 18.06 1.53 -1.07
CA PHE A 454 18.12 0.10 -1.39
C PHE A 454 18.97 -0.18 -2.62
N HIS A 455 18.93 0.68 -3.64
CA HIS A 455 19.82 0.54 -4.78
C HIS A 455 21.29 0.65 -4.34
N TRP A 456 21.66 1.70 -3.61
CA TRP A 456 23.00 1.85 -3.07
C TRP A 456 23.43 0.66 -2.21
N ARG A 457 22.54 0.20 -1.31
CA ARG A 457 22.86 -0.89 -0.39
C ARG A 457 23.19 -2.20 -1.10
N VAL A 458 22.44 -2.54 -2.14
CA VAL A 458 22.65 -3.78 -2.92
C VAL A 458 23.98 -3.74 -3.68
N HIS A 459 24.42 -2.57 -4.12
CA HIS A 459 25.65 -2.38 -4.91
C HIS A 459 26.85 -1.93 -4.05
N LEU A 460 26.76 -2.04 -2.72
CA LEU A 460 27.84 -1.68 -1.81
C LEU A 460 29.07 -2.60 -1.96
N ALA A 461 28.88 -3.83 -2.44
CA ALA A 461 29.97 -4.78 -2.68
C ALA A 461 30.66 -4.62 -4.05
N ASP A 462 30.07 -3.85 -4.96
CA ASP A 462 30.55 -3.68 -6.33
C ASP A 462 31.52 -2.49 -6.50
N ASN A 463 31.83 -1.76 -5.42
CA ASN A 463 32.68 -0.56 -5.42
C ASN A 463 33.89 -0.66 -4.50
#